data_AF-A0AB37ZJY9-F1
#
_entry.id   AF-A0AB37ZJY9-F1
#
_cell.length_a   1.000
_cell.length_b   1.000
_cell.length_c   1.000
_cell.angle_alpha   90.00
_cell.angle_beta   90.00
_cell.angle_gamma   90.00
#
_symmetry.space_group_name_H-M   'P 1'
#
loop_
_entity.id
_entity.type
_entity.pdbx_description
1 polymer ?
#
loop_
_entity_poly.entity_id
_entity_poly.type
_entity_poly.pdbx_seq_one_letter_code
_entity_poly.pdbx_strand_id
1 'polypeptide(L)'
;MTHTDNVSPFLNVTPFGVRYKTTPRPPASTPESFASVLQEAVREKETPHCARTILRGGELRPKLMAQAQSSPVEASFLARHYAYNSLTGEGVDLSDYPVIRYCATGKIVTPESSAYFQKIGGCMQKERTALYEEEYLKGTPAARILEKILNFNDALPLAFRDMANW
;
A
#
# COMPACT_ATOMS: atom_id res chain seq x y z
N MET A 1 -60.14 39.01 9.31
CA MET A 1 -61.06 38.30 10.23
C MET A 1 -60.92 36.82 9.95
N THR A 2 -60.72 36.06 11.02
CA THR A 2 -60.33 34.64 11.09
C THR A 2 -61.32 33.68 10.43
N HIS A 3 -60.82 32.68 9.69
CA HIS A 3 -61.52 31.41 9.55
C HIS A 3 -60.54 30.26 9.79
N THR A 4 -60.79 29.55 10.87
CA THR A 4 -60.18 28.30 11.29
C THR A 4 -60.60 27.18 10.36
N ASP A 5 -59.67 26.37 9.87
CA ASP A 5 -59.99 25.03 9.38
C ASP A 5 -59.23 23.97 10.20
N ASN A 6 -60.04 23.29 10.98
CA ASN A 6 -59.77 22.19 11.87
C ASN A 6 -59.48 20.95 11.00
N VAL A 7 -58.22 20.53 10.91
CA VAL A 7 -57.85 19.32 10.14
C VAL A 7 -58.14 18.09 11.00
N SER A 8 -59.33 17.52 10.78
CA SER A 8 -59.70 16.21 11.30
C SER A 8 -58.75 15.12 10.79
N PRO A 9 -58.33 14.14 11.63
CA PRO A 9 -57.55 13.02 11.15
C PRO A 9 -58.43 12.08 10.33
N PHE A 10 -58.00 11.73 9.12
CA PHE A 10 -58.67 10.71 8.32
C PHE A 10 -58.58 9.35 9.03
N LEU A 11 -59.72 8.86 9.51
CA LEU A 11 -59.88 7.51 10.01
C LEU A 11 -60.07 6.55 8.83
N ASN A 12 -59.10 5.67 8.62
CA ASN A 12 -59.24 4.58 7.66
C ASN A 12 -59.90 3.38 8.37
N VAL A 13 -61.14 3.06 7.99
CA VAL A 13 -61.92 1.96 8.58
C VAL A 13 -61.96 0.79 7.60
N THR A 14 -61.29 -0.31 7.94
CA THR A 14 -61.47 -1.63 7.32
C THR A 14 -62.16 -2.58 8.31
N PRO A 15 -62.71 -3.74 7.90
CA PRO A 15 -63.59 -4.57 8.74
C PRO A 15 -62.94 -5.21 9.97
N PHE A 16 -61.65 -4.94 10.23
CA PHE A 16 -60.85 -5.58 11.28
C PHE A 16 -60.28 -4.60 12.33
N GLY A 17 -60.86 -3.40 12.47
CA GLY A 17 -60.55 -2.47 13.56
C GLY A 17 -59.38 -1.49 13.30
N VAL A 18 -59.23 -0.51 14.20
CA VAL A 18 -58.28 0.63 14.08
C VAL A 18 -56.84 0.17 14.27
N ARG A 19 -55.97 0.37 13.26
CA ARG A 19 -54.52 0.22 13.39
C ARG A 19 -53.84 1.58 13.45
N TYR A 20 -53.10 1.84 14.54
CA TYR A 20 -52.19 2.98 14.62
C TYR A 20 -50.85 2.62 13.96
N LYS A 21 -50.41 3.44 13.01
CA LYS A 21 -49.11 3.30 12.36
C LYS A 21 -48.08 4.05 13.20
N THR A 22 -47.37 3.35 14.09
CA THR A 22 -46.23 3.94 14.82
C THR A 22 -45.01 3.88 13.92
N THR A 23 -44.59 5.02 13.36
CA THR A 23 -43.31 5.15 12.67
C THR A 23 -42.19 5.16 13.71
N PRO A 24 -41.21 4.25 13.66
CA PRO A 24 -40.03 4.34 14.51
C PRO A 24 -39.20 5.57 14.10
N ARG A 25 -38.92 6.45 15.05
CA ARG A 25 -37.95 7.55 14.87
C ARG A 25 -36.55 6.93 14.75
N PRO A 26 -35.80 7.18 13.67
CA PRO A 26 -34.43 6.70 13.59
C PRO A 26 -33.58 7.45 14.63
N PRO A 27 -32.59 6.78 15.26
CA PRO A 27 -31.65 7.46 16.14
C PRO A 27 -30.91 8.52 15.34
N ALA A 28 -30.63 9.66 15.97
CA ALA A 28 -29.87 10.74 15.38
C ALA A 28 -28.44 10.26 15.09
N SER A 29 -28.22 9.72 13.89
CA SER A 29 -26.90 9.56 13.31
C SER A 29 -26.47 10.91 12.74
N THR A 30 -25.31 11.39 13.18
CA THR A 30 -24.63 12.55 12.64
C THR A 30 -24.68 12.50 11.10
N PRO A 31 -25.12 13.57 10.41
CA PRO A 31 -25.19 13.56 8.96
C PRO A 31 -23.78 13.76 8.43
N GLU A 32 -23.02 12.68 8.27
CA GLU A 32 -21.95 12.70 7.28
C GLU A 32 -22.62 12.92 5.92
N SER A 33 -22.25 14.02 5.26
CA SER A 33 -22.77 14.33 3.95
C SER A 33 -22.45 13.17 3.01
N PHE A 34 -23.43 12.72 2.21
CA PHE A 34 -23.22 11.71 1.17
C PHE A 34 -22.03 12.05 0.26
N ALA A 35 -21.77 13.35 0.04
CA ALA A 35 -20.59 13.81 -0.68
C ALA A 35 -19.27 13.47 0.04
N SER A 36 -19.24 13.52 1.36
CA SER A 36 -18.10 13.12 2.19
C SER A 36 -17.86 11.62 2.08
N VAL A 37 -18.93 10.82 2.19
CA VAL A 37 -18.85 9.35 2.03
C VAL A 37 -18.38 8.97 0.62
N LEU A 38 -18.84 9.66 -0.42
CA LEU A 38 -18.35 9.45 -1.78
C LEU A 38 -16.89 9.86 -1.94
N GLN A 39 -16.47 10.99 -1.36
CA GLN A 39 -15.06 11.42 -1.41
C GLN A 39 -14.15 10.45 -0.64
N GLU A 40 -14.60 9.92 0.49
CA GLU A 40 -13.91 8.88 1.26
C GLU A 40 -13.77 7.60 0.42
N ALA A 41 -14.87 7.13 -0.18
CA ALA A 41 -14.88 5.94 -1.03
C ALA A 41 -14.02 6.10 -2.30
N VAL A 42 -13.98 7.30 -2.88
CA VAL A 42 -13.09 7.61 -4.02
C VAL A 42 -11.63 7.60 -3.58
N ARG A 43 -11.29 8.23 -2.44
CA ARG A 43 -9.92 8.19 -1.88
C ARG A 43 -9.47 6.79 -1.51
N GLU A 44 -10.36 5.98 -0.94
CA GLU A 44 -10.12 4.57 -0.65
C GLU A 44 -9.94 3.74 -1.93
N LYS A 45 -10.41 4.21 -3.08
CA LYS A 45 -10.15 3.55 -4.36
C LYS A 45 -8.86 4.02 -5.03
N GLU A 46 -8.43 5.26 -4.76
CA GLU A 46 -7.27 5.88 -5.41
C GLU A 46 -5.93 5.42 -4.83
N THR A 47 -5.87 5.08 -3.53
CA THR A 47 -4.66 4.52 -2.93
C THR A 47 -4.66 3.00 -3.03
N PRO A 48 -3.61 2.35 -3.56
CA PRO A 48 -3.52 0.89 -3.60
C PRO A 48 -3.65 0.29 -2.22
N HIS A 49 -4.30 -0.86 -2.13
CA HIS A 49 -4.39 -1.61 -0.87
C HIS A 49 -2.99 -1.94 -0.33
N CYS A 50 -2.08 -2.29 -1.23
CA CYS A 50 -0.68 -2.58 -0.91
C CYS A 50 0.08 -1.36 -0.33
N ALA A 51 -0.12 -0.15 -0.88
CA ALA A 51 0.54 1.08 -0.40
C ALA A 51 0.18 1.45 1.05
N ARG A 52 -0.98 0.99 1.55
CA ARG A 52 -1.46 1.26 2.90
C ARG A 52 -1.01 0.22 3.93
N THR A 53 -0.65 -0.98 3.49
CA THR A 53 -0.47 -2.14 4.38
C THR A 53 0.95 -2.69 4.37
N ILE A 54 1.74 -2.43 3.32
CA ILE A 54 3.09 -2.98 3.14
C ILE A 54 4.11 -1.84 3.13
N LEU A 55 5.07 -1.91 4.05
CA LEU A 55 6.22 -1.00 4.07
C LEU A 55 7.09 -1.18 2.83
N ARG A 56 7.65 -0.08 2.33
CA ARG A 56 8.63 -0.13 1.25
C ARG A 56 9.95 -0.67 1.76
N GLY A 57 10.73 -1.30 0.88
CA GLY A 57 12.02 -1.90 1.24
C GLY A 57 12.99 -0.93 1.93
N GLY A 58 13.09 0.32 1.46
CA GLY A 58 13.94 1.35 2.07
C GLY A 58 13.49 1.75 3.49
N GLU A 59 12.19 1.67 3.78
CA GLU A 59 11.64 1.96 5.11
C GLU A 59 12.00 0.90 6.16
N LEU A 60 12.37 -0.31 5.72
CA LEU A 60 12.83 -1.39 6.60
C LEU A 60 14.26 -1.18 7.09
N ARG A 61 15.02 -0.22 6.53
CA ARG A 61 16.43 0.01 6.84
C ARG A 61 16.77 0.03 8.33
N PRO A 62 16.08 0.78 9.21
CA PRO A 62 16.43 0.80 10.63
C PRO A 62 16.33 -0.58 11.29
N LYS A 63 15.29 -1.36 10.93
CA LYS A 63 15.09 -2.72 11.45
C LYS A 63 16.16 -3.68 10.93
N LEU A 64 16.48 -3.61 9.64
CA LEU A 64 17.51 -4.44 9.02
C LEU A 64 18.90 -4.17 9.62
N MET A 65 19.24 -2.90 9.85
CA MET A 65 20.51 -2.53 10.46
C MET A 65 20.58 -2.96 11.94
N ALA A 66 19.49 -2.82 12.69
CA ALA A 66 19.44 -3.32 14.07
C ALA A 66 19.61 -4.85 14.12
N GLN A 67 18.97 -5.59 13.20
CA GLN A 67 19.12 -7.04 13.09
C GLN A 67 20.56 -7.44 12.73
N ALA A 68 21.19 -6.76 11.77
CA ALA A 68 22.58 -7.00 11.41
C ALA A 68 23.55 -6.69 12.56
N GLN A 69 23.25 -5.70 13.40
CA GLN A 69 24.06 -5.37 14.58
C GLN A 69 23.90 -6.39 15.71
N SER A 70 22.81 -7.17 15.72
CA SER A 70 22.53 -8.15 16.78
C SER A 70 23.47 -9.36 16.75
N SER A 71 23.94 -9.79 15.57
CA SER A 71 24.95 -10.85 15.47
C SER A 71 25.70 -10.87 14.12
N PRO A 72 26.94 -11.38 14.08
CA PRO A 72 27.68 -11.53 12.82
C PRO A 72 27.03 -12.49 11.81
N VAL A 73 26.26 -13.48 12.29
CA VAL A 73 25.53 -14.44 11.44
C VAL A 73 24.40 -13.73 10.71
N GLU A 74 23.60 -12.94 11.43
CA GLU A 74 22.54 -12.11 10.85
C GLU A 74 23.10 -11.09 9.86
N ALA A 75 24.20 -10.42 10.22
CA ALA A 75 24.86 -9.48 9.32
C ALA A 75 25.27 -10.15 7.99
N SER A 76 25.89 -11.33 8.07
CA SER A 76 26.35 -12.09 6.90
C SER A 76 25.18 -12.59 6.05
N PHE A 77 24.14 -13.12 6.69
CA PHE A 77 22.92 -13.55 6.03
C PHE A 77 22.26 -12.39 5.29
N LEU A 78 22.02 -11.26 5.97
CA LEU A 78 21.36 -10.10 5.39
C LEU A 78 22.18 -9.48 4.26
N ALA A 79 23.49 -9.30 4.44
CA ALA A 79 24.36 -8.75 3.40
C ALA A 79 24.29 -9.60 2.12
N ARG A 80 24.43 -10.92 2.25
CA ARG A 80 24.31 -11.84 1.11
C ARG A 80 22.88 -11.81 0.54
N HIS A 81 21.87 -11.94 1.38
CA HIS A 81 20.49 -12.01 0.93
C HIS A 81 20.09 -10.77 0.12
N TYR A 82 20.41 -9.56 0.60
CA TYR A 82 20.10 -8.33 -0.12
C TYR A 82 20.97 -8.15 -1.38
N ALA A 83 22.20 -8.65 -1.41
CA ALA A 83 23.03 -8.60 -2.62
C ALA A 83 22.36 -9.34 -3.79
N TYR A 84 21.95 -10.59 -3.59
CA TYR A 84 21.46 -11.45 -4.68
C TYR A 84 19.94 -11.41 -4.88
N ASN A 85 19.16 -11.15 -3.82
CA ASN A 85 17.71 -11.33 -3.85
C ASN A 85 16.90 -10.03 -3.73
N SER A 86 17.50 -8.88 -3.41
CA SER A 86 16.74 -7.63 -3.37
C SER A 86 16.40 -7.13 -4.77
N LEU A 87 15.22 -6.53 -4.94
CA LEU A 87 14.80 -5.84 -6.17
C LEU A 87 14.83 -6.72 -7.43
N THR A 88 14.59 -8.02 -7.29
CA THR A 88 14.60 -8.99 -8.40
C THR A 88 13.25 -9.13 -9.10
N GLY A 89 12.20 -8.51 -8.57
CA GLY A 89 10.85 -8.58 -9.11
C GLY A 89 10.06 -7.29 -8.90
N GLU A 90 9.01 -7.14 -9.69
CA GLU A 90 8.06 -6.04 -9.59
C GLU A 90 7.17 -6.25 -8.36
N GLY A 91 7.11 -5.25 -7.47
CA GLY A 91 6.22 -5.22 -6.32
C GLY A 91 4.81 -4.85 -6.77
N VAL A 92 4.01 -5.86 -7.10
CA VAL A 92 2.65 -5.69 -7.67
C VAL A 92 1.54 -6.09 -6.70
N ASP A 93 0.44 -5.36 -6.79
CA ASP A 93 -0.82 -5.63 -6.12
C ASP A 93 -1.76 -6.38 -7.09
N LEU A 94 -2.23 -7.55 -6.66
CA LEU A 94 -3.11 -8.44 -7.41
C LEU A 94 -4.55 -8.44 -6.88
N SER A 95 -4.88 -7.57 -5.93
CA SER A 95 -6.19 -7.57 -5.24
C SER A 95 -7.37 -7.23 -6.17
N ASP A 96 -7.12 -6.60 -7.32
CA ASP A 96 -8.11 -6.18 -8.32
C ASP A 96 -7.93 -6.91 -9.67
N TYR A 97 -7.48 -8.17 -9.64
CA TYR A 97 -7.23 -8.96 -10.85
C TYR A 97 -8.48 -9.01 -11.77
N PRO A 98 -8.35 -8.81 -13.10
CA PRO A 98 -7.11 -8.84 -13.89
C PRO A 98 -6.32 -7.53 -13.95
N VAL A 99 -6.72 -6.47 -13.26
CA VAL A 99 -5.98 -5.21 -13.22
C VAL A 99 -4.84 -5.30 -12.19
N ILE A 100 -3.61 -5.37 -12.68
CA ILE A 100 -2.40 -5.43 -11.85
C ILE A 100 -1.85 -4.01 -11.67
N ARG A 101 -1.51 -3.64 -10.44
CA ARG A 101 -1.00 -2.29 -10.10
C ARG A 101 0.33 -2.38 -9.36
N TYR A 102 1.20 -1.38 -9.51
CA TYR A 102 2.38 -1.29 -8.64
C TYR A 102 1.97 -0.95 -7.21
N CYS A 103 2.45 -1.73 -6.25
CA CYS A 103 2.13 -1.58 -4.83
C CYS A 103 2.33 -0.16 -4.33
N ALA A 104 3.45 0.47 -4.69
CA ALA A 104 3.82 1.76 -4.16
C ALA A 104 3.05 2.95 -4.77
N THR A 105 2.58 2.83 -6.01
CA THR A 105 2.05 3.99 -6.76
C THR A 105 0.62 3.82 -7.25
N GLY A 106 0.13 2.58 -7.36
CA GLY A 106 -1.20 2.27 -7.87
C GLY A 106 -1.38 2.38 -9.37
N LYS A 107 -0.32 2.78 -10.06
CA LYS A 107 -0.28 2.79 -11.51
C LYS A 107 -0.44 1.37 -12.02
N ILE A 108 -1.23 1.23 -13.08
CA ILE A 108 -1.42 -0.05 -13.77
C ILE A 108 -0.08 -0.49 -14.34
N VAL A 109 0.23 -1.77 -14.18
CA VAL A 109 1.39 -2.40 -14.81
C VAL A 109 1.12 -2.52 -16.30
N THR A 110 2.01 -1.98 -17.12
CA THR A 110 1.92 -2.06 -18.58
C THR A 110 3.13 -2.81 -19.15
N PRO A 111 3.06 -3.32 -20.40
CA PRO A 111 4.21 -3.92 -21.05
C PRO A 111 5.44 -3.01 -21.07
N GLU A 112 5.23 -1.70 -21.26
CA GLU A 112 6.30 -0.70 -21.28
C GLU A 112 6.95 -0.52 -19.91
N SER A 113 6.15 -0.48 -18.83
CA SER A 113 6.69 -0.33 -17.47
C SER A 113 7.46 -1.59 -17.03
N SER A 114 6.95 -2.79 -17.33
CA SER A 114 7.66 -4.03 -17.06
C SER A 114 8.94 -4.15 -17.90
N ALA A 115 8.92 -3.76 -19.18
CA ALA A 115 10.12 -3.75 -20.01
C ALA A 115 11.19 -2.78 -19.47
N TYR A 116 10.79 -1.60 -19.00
CA TYR A 116 11.68 -0.68 -18.30
C TYR A 116 12.29 -1.32 -17.04
N PHE A 117 11.45 -1.93 -16.20
CA PHE A 117 11.90 -2.61 -14.99
C PHE A 117 12.95 -3.67 -15.28
N GLN A 118 12.69 -4.57 -16.23
CA GLN A 118 13.61 -5.65 -16.59
C GLN A 118 14.95 -5.12 -17.12
N LYS A 119 14.92 -4.08 -17.94
CA LYS A 119 16.13 -3.45 -18.48
C LYS A 119 17.03 -2.90 -17.37
N ILE A 120 16.44 -2.19 -16.40
CA ILE A 120 17.20 -1.59 -15.30
C ILE A 120 17.61 -2.67 -14.28
N GLY A 121 16.68 -3.56 -13.91
CA GLY A 121 16.87 -4.58 -12.87
C GLY A 121 18.05 -5.52 -13.16
N GLY A 122 18.18 -5.99 -14.41
CA GLY A 122 19.29 -6.86 -14.78
C GLY A 122 20.67 -6.18 -14.67
N CYS A 123 20.78 -4.88 -14.94
CA CYS A 123 22.03 -4.13 -14.76
C CYS A 123 22.33 -3.93 -13.28
N MET A 124 21.34 -3.44 -12.52
CA MET A 124 21.51 -3.09 -11.11
C MET A 124 21.76 -4.33 -10.23
N GLN A 125 21.21 -5.49 -10.59
CA GLN A 125 21.50 -6.76 -9.90
C GLN A 125 22.97 -7.15 -10.04
N LYS A 126 23.55 -6.98 -11.24
CA LYS A 126 24.97 -7.26 -11.48
C LYS A 126 25.87 -6.32 -10.67
N GLU A 127 25.58 -5.02 -10.68
CA GLU A 127 26.35 -4.02 -9.91
C GLU A 127 26.27 -4.27 -8.41
N ARG A 128 25.08 -4.52 -7.86
CA ARG A 128 24.90 -4.83 -6.44
C ARG A 128 25.62 -6.11 -6.02
N THR A 129 25.58 -7.14 -6.87
CA THR A 129 26.31 -8.40 -6.61
C THR A 129 27.82 -8.17 -6.63
N ALA A 130 28.32 -7.41 -7.62
CA ALA A 130 29.74 -7.07 -7.70
C ALA A 130 30.21 -6.27 -6.47
N LEU A 131 29.40 -5.31 -6.00
CA LEU A 131 29.67 -4.56 -4.77
C LEU A 131 29.83 -5.49 -3.57
N TYR A 132 28.95 -6.48 -3.41
CA TYR A 132 29.05 -7.46 -2.34
C TYR A 132 30.36 -8.25 -2.43
N GLU A 133 30.67 -8.84 -3.60
CA GLU A 133 31.84 -9.69 -3.77
C GLU A 133 33.14 -8.91 -3.55
N GLU A 134 33.22 -7.68 -4.07
CA GLU A 134 34.38 -6.81 -3.90
C GLU A 134 34.62 -6.47 -2.42
N GLU A 135 33.57 -6.08 -1.69
CA GLU A 135 33.69 -5.74 -0.27
C GLU A 135 33.94 -6.97 0.60
N TYR A 136 33.39 -8.12 0.23
CA TYR A 136 33.65 -9.39 0.89
C TYR A 136 35.14 -9.77 0.78
N LEU A 137 35.73 -9.64 -0.42
CA LEU A 137 37.16 -9.92 -0.64
C LEU A 137 38.08 -8.94 0.09
N LYS A 138 37.66 -7.68 0.30
CA LYS A 138 38.39 -6.70 1.12
C LYS A 138 38.39 -7.04 2.62
N GLY A 139 37.56 -8.00 3.05
CA GLY A 139 37.34 -8.28 4.47
C GLY A 139 36.47 -7.23 5.16
N THR A 140 35.64 -6.49 4.42
CA THR A 140 34.71 -5.51 4.99
C THR A 140 33.73 -6.22 5.94
N PRO A 141 33.46 -5.69 7.15
CA PRO A 141 32.48 -6.30 8.05
C PRO A 141 31.10 -6.41 7.40
N ALA A 142 30.43 -7.57 7.53
CA ALA A 142 29.17 -7.85 6.83
C ALA A 142 28.08 -6.80 7.06
N ALA A 143 27.96 -6.24 8.27
CA ALA A 143 27.01 -5.16 8.56
C ALA A 143 27.30 -3.88 7.74
N ARG A 144 28.57 -3.59 7.43
CA ARG A 144 28.97 -2.49 6.54
C ARG A 144 28.71 -2.82 5.07
N ILE A 145 28.87 -4.09 4.67
CA ILE A 145 28.47 -4.54 3.33
C ILE A 145 26.96 -4.37 3.14
N LEU A 146 26.15 -4.80 4.11
CA LEU A 146 24.70 -4.58 4.10
C LEU A 146 24.36 -3.09 3.98
N GLU A 147 24.98 -2.22 4.79
CA GLU A 147 24.77 -0.77 4.73
C GLU A 147 25.05 -0.20 3.34
N LYS A 148 26.15 -0.61 2.70
CA LYS A 148 26.50 -0.22 1.33
C LYS A 148 25.46 -0.70 0.31
N ILE A 149 24.97 -1.93 0.45
CA ILE A 149 23.91 -2.48 -0.42
C ILE A 149 22.60 -1.70 -0.26
N LEU A 150 22.19 -1.38 0.96
CA LEU A 150 21.00 -0.59 1.20
C LEU A 150 21.14 0.83 0.62
N ASN A 151 22.31 1.47 0.79
CA ASN A 151 22.60 2.76 0.17
C ASN A 151 22.55 2.70 -1.36
N PHE A 152 23.09 1.62 -1.96
CA PHE A 152 23.02 1.40 -3.40
C PHE A 152 21.55 1.32 -3.85
N ASN A 153 20.72 0.54 -3.16
CA ASN A 153 19.30 0.43 -3.48
C ASN A 153 18.55 1.77 -3.32
N ASP A 154 18.83 2.52 -2.25
CA ASP A 154 18.22 3.84 -1.97
C ASP A 154 18.56 4.89 -3.05
N ALA A 155 19.73 4.74 -3.70
CA ALA A 155 20.21 5.62 -4.75
C ALA A 155 19.68 5.29 -6.16
N LEU A 156 18.95 4.19 -6.33
CA LEU A 156 18.40 3.80 -7.64
C LEU A 156 17.35 4.80 -8.15
N PRO A 157 17.09 4.82 -9.49
CA PRO A 157 16.08 5.69 -10.08
C PRO A 157 14.73 5.53 -9.38
N LEU A 158 14.07 6.65 -9.04
CA LEU A 158 12.80 6.65 -8.31
C LEU A 158 11.76 5.75 -8.99
N ALA A 159 11.63 5.82 -10.32
CA ALA A 159 10.70 4.98 -11.07
C ALA A 159 10.95 3.48 -10.87
N PHE A 160 12.22 3.06 -10.81
CA PHE A 160 12.57 1.66 -10.55
C PHE A 160 12.25 1.25 -9.11
N ARG A 161 12.59 2.10 -8.14
CA ARG A 161 12.25 1.87 -6.72
C ARG A 161 10.74 1.78 -6.51
N ASP A 162 9.98 2.62 -7.21
CA ASP A 162 8.52 2.57 -7.24
C ASP A 162 7.96 1.25 -7.73
N MET A 163 8.53 0.71 -8.81
CA MET A 163 8.12 -0.57 -9.36
C MET A 163 8.56 -1.76 -8.50
N ALA A 164 9.68 -1.65 -7.79
CA ALA A 164 10.20 -2.70 -6.90
C ALA A 164 9.59 -2.67 -5.49
N ASN A 165 8.75 -1.67 -5.18
CA ASN A 165 8.30 -1.36 -3.83
C ASN A 165 9.46 -1.12 -2.83
N TRP A 166 10.48 -0.38 -3.27
CA TRP A 166 11.66 0.02 -2.48
C TRP A 166 11.54 1.43 -1.91
#